data_AF-A0A183KMN7-F1
#
_entry.id   AF-A0A183KMN7-F1
#
_cell.length_a   1.000
_cell.length_b   1.000
_cell.length_c   1.000
_cell.angle_alpha   90.00
_cell.angle_beta   90.00
_cell.angle_gamma   90.00
#
_symmetry.space_group_name_H-M   'P 1'
#
loop_
_entity.id
_entity.type
_entity.pdbx_description
1 polymer ?
#
loop_
_entity_poly.entity_id
_entity_poly.type
_entity_poly.pdbx_seq_one_letter_code
_entity_poly.pdbx_strand_id
1 'polypeptide(L)'
;MIKVYALRGHISSSFDLIQFYIIVLLLLFLKNVRNILIDDIQTGVKQWQKEHFHKSSLPPQTLKETKQFEQDFELAQKQWSKRLKKVHTTKKEYYQACKTERSLQVQVRNAKSDPSGTAEQLKKTQEKLAKAEKDVYRTRDAYKMALADLNTESSRYVEEMTKVSS
;
A
#
# COMPACT_ATOMS: atom_id res chain seq x y z
N MET A 1 -24.09 43.99 18.27
CA MET A 1 -24.90 45.22 18.09
C MET A 1 -25.32 45.33 16.61
N ILE A 2 -26.38 44.62 16.22
CA ILE A 2 -27.08 44.87 14.94
C ILE A 2 -28.52 45.24 15.32
N LYS A 3 -28.73 46.55 15.41
CA LYS A 3 -29.99 47.32 15.38
C LYS A 3 -31.29 46.59 15.80
N VAL A 4 -31.55 46.52 17.11
CA VAL A 4 -32.91 46.36 17.68
C VAL A 4 -33.56 47.75 17.88
N TYR A 5 -33.26 48.71 17.00
CA TYR A 5 -33.59 50.14 17.19
C TYR A 5 -34.60 50.70 16.18
N ALA A 6 -35.36 49.86 15.47
CA ALA A 6 -36.33 50.36 14.48
C ALA A 6 -37.72 49.70 14.56
N LEU A 7 -38.14 49.20 15.73
CA LEU A 7 -39.53 48.74 15.96
C LEU A 7 -40.14 49.36 17.23
N ARG A 8 -39.76 50.61 17.54
CA ARG A 8 -40.51 51.50 18.44
C ARG A 8 -41.45 52.44 17.65
N GLY A 9 -41.99 51.95 16.55
CA GLY A 9 -43.09 52.60 15.82
C GLY A 9 -44.39 51.93 16.24
N HIS A 10 -45.36 52.72 16.71
CA HIS A 10 -46.76 52.37 17.00
C HIS A 10 -47.24 51.05 16.35
N ILE A 11 -47.43 50.00 17.15
CA ILE A 11 -48.22 48.82 16.74
C ILE A 11 -49.67 49.30 16.67
N SER A 12 -50.10 49.77 15.50
CA SER A 12 -51.37 50.48 15.35
C SER A 12 -52.48 49.60 14.77
N SER A 13 -52.15 48.39 14.29
CA SER A 13 -53.11 47.46 13.68
C SER A 13 -52.90 46.02 14.13
N SER A 14 -53.97 45.21 14.09
CA SER A 14 -53.90 43.76 14.35
C SER A 14 -52.93 43.03 13.42
N PHE A 15 -52.65 43.58 12.23
CA PHE A 15 -51.68 43.03 11.28
C PHE A 15 -50.23 43.13 11.78
N ASP A 16 -49.87 44.22 12.47
CA ASP A 16 -48.52 44.42 13.02
C ASP A 16 -48.21 43.43 14.17
N LEU A 17 -49.22 43.09 14.98
CA LEU A 17 -49.11 42.06 16.03
C LEU A 17 -48.91 40.66 15.45
N ILE A 18 -49.63 40.32 14.38
CA ILE A 18 -49.49 39.03 13.70
C ILE A 18 -48.09 38.91 13.11
N GLN A 19 -47.61 39.96 12.43
CA GLN A 19 -46.27 39.97 11.85
C GLN A 19 -45.17 39.84 12.91
N PHE A 20 -45.32 40.54 14.05
CA PHE A 20 -44.39 40.40 15.17
C PHE A 20 -44.37 38.98 15.74
N TYR A 21 -45.54 38.37 15.93
CA TYR A 21 -45.64 37.00 16.44
C TYR A 21 -45.00 35.98 15.48
N ILE A 22 -45.22 36.13 14.16
CA ILE A 22 -44.58 35.29 13.14
C ILE A 22 -43.05 35.41 13.21
N ILE A 23 -42.52 36.64 13.30
CA ILE A 23 -41.06 36.86 13.40
C ILE A 23 -40.48 36.20 14.66
N VAL A 24 -41.16 36.33 15.81
CA VAL A 24 -40.72 35.70 17.06
C VAL A 24 -40.74 34.17 16.95
N LEU A 25 -41.79 33.58 16.38
CA LEU A 25 -41.86 32.14 16.14
C LEU A 25 -40.74 31.65 15.21
N LEU A 26 -40.45 32.38 14.13
CA LEU A 26 -39.39 32.04 13.18
C LEU A 26 -38.01 32.11 13.85
N LEU A 27 -37.76 33.12 14.69
CA LEU A 27 -36.53 33.23 15.47
C LEU A 27 -36.38 32.09 16.49
N LEU A 28 -37.47 31.71 17.17
CA LEU A 28 -37.47 30.58 18.10
C LEU A 28 -37.19 29.25 17.37
N PHE A 29 -37.81 29.04 16.22
CA PHE A 29 -37.57 27.87 15.37
C PHE A 29 -36.11 27.80 14.93
N LEU A 30 -35.56 28.88 14.37
CA LEU A 30 -34.16 28.93 13.93
C LEU A 30 -33.17 28.71 15.09
N LYS A 31 -33.49 29.22 16.29
CA LYS A 31 -32.68 28.98 17.49
C LYS A 31 -32.74 27.50 17.90
N ASN A 32 -33.90 26.88 17.85
CA ASN A 32 -34.06 25.46 18.15
C ASN A 32 -33.24 24.60 17.16
N VAL A 33 -33.37 24.85 15.85
CA VAL A 33 -32.59 24.16 14.82
C VAL A 33 -31.09 24.32 15.04
N ARG A 34 -30.63 25.55 15.38
CA ARG A 34 -29.23 25.80 15.70
C ARG A 34 -28.76 24.96 16.90
N ASN A 35 -29.54 24.94 17.98
CA ASN A 35 -29.18 24.21 19.19
C ASN A 35 -29.07 22.70 18.91
N ILE A 36 -30.02 22.11 18.17
CA ILE A 36 -29.92 20.70 17.75
C ILE A 36 -28.64 20.47 16.93
N LEU A 37 -28.34 21.35 15.98
CA LEU A 37 -27.17 21.18 15.11
C LEU A 37 -25.84 21.27 15.87
N ILE A 38 -25.72 22.23 16.80
CA ILE A 38 -24.46 22.50 17.51
C ILE A 38 -24.33 21.64 18.76
N ASP A 39 -25.35 21.63 19.61
CA ASP A 39 -25.25 21.06 20.93
C ASP A 39 -25.43 19.54 20.89
N ASP A 40 -26.29 19.03 20.01
CA ASP A 40 -26.53 17.58 19.88
C ASP A 40 -25.66 16.96 18.77
N ILE A 41 -25.86 17.41 17.51
CA ILE A 41 -25.22 16.76 16.35
C ILE A 41 -23.70 16.98 16.37
N GLN A 42 -23.24 18.23 16.47
CA GLN A 42 -21.80 18.52 16.43
C GLN A 42 -21.07 17.93 17.65
N THR A 43 -21.67 17.96 18.85
CA THR A 43 -21.10 17.32 20.03
C THR A 43 -21.05 15.81 19.87
N GLY A 44 -22.12 15.18 19.38
CA GLY A 44 -22.16 13.75 19.10
C GLY A 44 -21.08 13.31 18.11
N VAL A 45 -20.89 14.06 17.02
CA VAL A 45 -19.83 13.80 16.03
C VAL A 45 -18.44 13.94 16.66
N LYS A 46 -18.19 14.95 17.50
CA LYS A 46 -16.90 15.13 18.19
C LYS A 46 -16.61 13.99 19.16
N GLN A 47 -17.63 13.53 19.90
CA GLN A 47 -17.49 12.43 20.84
C GLN A 47 -17.22 11.12 20.09
N TRP A 48 -18.00 10.83 19.05
CA TRP A 48 -17.78 9.67 18.18
C TRP A 48 -16.36 9.68 17.58
N GLN A 49 -15.91 10.84 17.09
CA GLN A 49 -14.55 10.99 16.56
C GLN A 49 -13.49 10.66 17.61
N LYS A 50 -13.66 11.13 18.86
CA LYS A 50 -12.71 10.88 19.95
C LYS A 50 -12.65 9.41 20.34
N GLU A 51 -13.77 8.70 20.27
CA GLU A 51 -13.88 7.27 20.58
C GLU A 51 -13.28 6.37 19.49
N HIS A 52 -13.34 6.79 18.22
CA HIS A 52 -12.91 5.96 17.09
C HIS A 52 -11.52 6.31 16.57
N PHE A 53 -11.00 7.50 16.86
CA PHE A 53 -9.73 7.98 16.31
C PHE A 53 -8.79 8.45 17.42
N HIS A 54 -7.81 7.61 17.76
CA HIS A 54 -6.86 7.88 18.83
C HIS A 54 -5.59 8.52 18.29
N LYS A 55 -5.34 9.76 18.69
CA LYS A 55 -4.11 10.46 18.32
C LYS A 55 -2.90 9.92 19.09
N SER A 56 -1.76 9.83 18.41
CA SER A 56 -0.46 9.56 19.01
C SER A 56 -0.03 10.75 19.88
N SER A 57 0.61 10.46 21.02
CA SER A 57 1.11 11.47 21.95
C SER A 57 2.34 12.24 21.45
N LEU A 58 3.02 11.74 20.41
CA LEU A 58 4.22 12.36 19.83
C LEU A 58 3.85 13.26 18.62
N PRO A 59 4.45 14.46 18.49
CA PRO A 59 4.28 15.31 17.31
C PRO A 59 5.03 14.73 16.09
N PRO A 60 4.47 14.83 14.86
CA PRO A 60 3.12 15.29 14.53
C PRO A 60 2.05 14.26 14.96
N GLN A 61 0.91 14.76 15.45
CA GLN A 61 -0.21 13.91 15.90
C GLN A 61 -0.74 13.09 14.73
N THR A 62 -0.44 11.79 14.74
CA THR A 62 -0.91 10.80 13.77
C THR A 62 -1.93 9.88 14.43
N LEU A 63 -2.90 9.37 13.67
CA LEU A 63 -3.87 8.40 14.17
C LEU A 63 -3.17 7.06 14.43
N LYS A 64 -3.40 6.48 15.60
CA LYS A 64 -2.80 5.19 15.98
C LYS A 64 -3.35 4.06 15.11
N GLU A 65 -4.62 4.15 14.72
CA GLU A 65 -5.30 3.21 13.85
C GLU A 65 -4.59 3.14 12.50
N THR A 66 -4.23 4.27 11.89
CA THR A 66 -3.46 4.30 10.64
C THR A 66 -2.12 3.59 10.78
N LYS A 67 -1.40 3.79 11.89
CA LYS A 67 -0.14 3.07 12.14
C LYS A 67 -0.34 1.57 12.33
N GLN A 68 -1.43 1.16 12.98
CA GLN A 68 -1.75 -0.25 13.17
C GLN A 68 -2.07 -0.91 11.82
N PHE A 69 -2.91 -0.28 11.00
CA PHE A 69 -3.21 -0.77 9.65
C PHE A 69 -1.94 -0.93 8.81
N GLU A 70 -1.02 0.05 8.83
CA GLU A 70 0.26 -0.04 8.12
C GLU A 70 1.09 -1.25 8.59
N GLN A 71 1.16 -1.47 9.91
CA GLN A 71 1.88 -2.61 10.49
C GLN A 71 1.24 -3.95 10.11
N ASP A 72 -0.08 -4.02 10.12
CA ASP A 72 -0.82 -5.24 9.78
C ASP A 72 -0.63 -5.59 8.30
N PHE A 73 -0.66 -4.59 7.41
CA PHE A 73 -0.31 -4.78 5.99
C PHE A 73 1.14 -5.20 5.81
N GLU A 74 2.08 -4.58 6.54
CA GLU A 74 3.49 -4.97 6.49
C GLU A 74 3.68 -6.43 6.89
N LEU A 75 3.03 -6.88 7.97
CA LEU A 75 3.08 -8.25 8.44
C LEU A 75 2.45 -9.23 7.44
N ALA A 76 1.26 -8.92 6.92
CA ALA A 76 0.56 -9.73 5.94
C ALA A 76 1.38 -9.95 4.65
N GLN A 77 2.07 -8.91 4.18
CA GLN A 77 2.87 -8.98 2.95
C GLN A 77 4.32 -9.45 3.13
N LYS A 78 4.85 -9.45 4.37
CA LYS A 78 6.27 -9.68 4.65
C LYS A 78 6.80 -10.99 4.06
N GLN A 79 6.09 -12.10 4.29
CA GLN A 79 6.52 -13.41 3.86
C GLN A 79 6.50 -13.55 2.33
N TRP A 80 5.43 -13.08 1.69
CA TRP A 80 5.30 -13.08 0.24
C TRP A 80 6.38 -12.21 -0.42
N SER A 81 6.61 -11.01 0.11
CA SER A 81 7.68 -10.09 -0.35
C SER A 81 9.07 -10.74 -0.25
N LYS A 82 9.36 -11.46 0.84
CA LYS A 82 10.63 -12.20 1.00
C LYS A 82 10.81 -13.28 -0.08
N ARG A 83 9.76 -14.05 -0.38
CA ARG A 83 9.79 -15.09 -1.42
C ARG A 83 9.90 -14.49 -2.82
N LEU A 84 9.18 -13.40 -3.09
CA LEU A 84 9.28 -12.68 -4.36
C LEU A 84 10.70 -12.16 -4.60
N LYS A 85 11.36 -11.60 -3.58
CA LYS A 85 12.77 -11.20 -3.68
C LYS A 85 13.67 -12.39 -4.02
N LYS A 86 13.47 -13.56 -3.42
CA LYS A 86 14.21 -14.79 -3.74
C LYS A 86 13.99 -15.23 -5.19
N VAL A 87 12.76 -15.14 -5.71
CA VAL A 87 12.44 -15.40 -7.13
C VAL A 87 13.22 -14.45 -8.04
N HIS A 88 13.26 -13.15 -7.73
CA HIS A 88 14.03 -12.20 -8.53
C HIS A 88 15.54 -12.46 -8.51
N THR A 89 16.11 -12.78 -7.34
CA THR A 89 17.54 -13.12 -7.22
C THR A 89 17.89 -14.36 -8.03
N THR A 90 17.15 -15.46 -7.84
CA THR A 90 17.41 -16.73 -8.54
C THR A 90 17.17 -16.63 -10.05
N LYS A 91 16.19 -15.85 -10.49
CA LYS A 91 15.97 -15.52 -11.91
C LYS A 91 17.21 -14.84 -12.52
N LYS A 92 17.76 -13.84 -11.81
CA LYS A 92 18.95 -13.12 -12.27
C LYS A 92 20.17 -14.04 -12.37
N GLU A 93 20.38 -14.89 -11.36
CA GLU A 93 21.47 -15.88 -11.36
C GLU A 93 21.35 -16.87 -12.51
N TYR A 94 20.15 -17.40 -12.76
CA TYR A 94 19.88 -18.31 -13.87
C TYR A 94 20.20 -17.68 -15.23
N TYR A 95 19.72 -16.47 -15.50
CA TYR A 95 20.01 -15.80 -16.77
C TYR A 95 21.48 -15.41 -16.91
N GLN A 96 22.16 -15.06 -15.81
CA GLN A 96 23.60 -14.83 -15.84
C GLN A 96 24.37 -16.12 -16.14
N ALA A 97 23.96 -17.27 -15.60
CA ALA A 97 24.54 -18.56 -15.94
C ALA A 97 24.34 -18.89 -17.43
N CYS A 98 23.14 -18.67 -17.98
CA CYS A 98 22.85 -18.89 -19.41
C CYS A 98 23.71 -18.00 -20.31
N LYS A 99 23.92 -16.73 -19.92
CA LYS A 99 24.79 -15.81 -20.67
C LYS A 99 26.24 -16.29 -20.66
N THR A 100 26.72 -16.75 -19.51
CA THR A 100 28.08 -17.28 -19.36
C THR A 100 28.26 -18.56 -20.18
N GLU A 101 27.33 -19.50 -20.09
CA GLU A 101 27.32 -20.74 -20.89
C GLU A 101 27.39 -20.42 -22.39
N ARG A 102 26.50 -19.56 -22.90
CA ARG A 102 26.51 -19.17 -24.31
C ARG A 102 27.83 -18.51 -24.74
N SER A 103 28.42 -17.67 -23.89
CA SER A 103 29.75 -17.09 -24.15
C SER A 103 30.82 -18.17 -24.25
N LEU A 104 30.83 -19.14 -23.33
CA LEU A 104 31.78 -20.25 -23.35
C LEU A 104 31.56 -21.21 -24.53
N GLN A 105 30.32 -21.43 -24.96
CA GLN A 105 30.01 -22.21 -26.17
C GLN A 105 30.68 -21.59 -27.41
N VAL A 106 30.61 -20.25 -27.54
CA VAL A 106 31.29 -19.52 -28.62
C VAL A 106 32.81 -19.65 -28.49
N GLN A 107 33.36 -19.52 -27.28
CA GLN A 107 34.81 -19.69 -27.06
C GLN A 107 35.29 -21.10 -27.44
N VAL A 108 34.57 -22.15 -27.06
CA VAL A 108 34.89 -23.54 -27.44
C VAL A 108 34.82 -23.70 -28.95
N ARG A 109 33.79 -23.16 -29.62
CA ARG A 109 33.67 -23.23 -31.08
C ARG A 109 34.86 -22.57 -31.76
N ASN A 110 35.23 -21.37 -31.33
CA ASN A 110 36.36 -20.63 -31.90
C ASN A 110 37.69 -21.37 -31.67
N ALA A 111 37.92 -21.90 -30.45
CA ALA A 111 39.11 -22.69 -30.14
C ALA A 111 39.21 -23.99 -30.95
N LYS A 112 38.09 -24.60 -31.34
CA LYS A 112 38.08 -25.77 -32.24
C LYS A 112 38.46 -25.42 -33.68
N SER A 113 38.21 -24.18 -34.10
CA SER A 113 38.48 -23.71 -35.46
C SER A 113 39.84 -23.01 -35.59
N ASP A 114 40.60 -22.86 -34.50
CA ASP A 114 41.91 -22.21 -34.51
C ASP A 114 43.02 -23.25 -34.78
N PRO A 115 43.71 -23.16 -35.94
CA PRO A 115 44.79 -24.09 -36.29
C PRO A 115 46.07 -23.88 -35.47
N SER A 116 46.18 -22.79 -34.70
CA SER A 116 47.33 -22.49 -33.83
C SER A 116 47.16 -22.95 -32.38
N GLY A 117 45.97 -23.40 -31.99
CA GLY A 117 45.65 -23.80 -30.62
C GLY A 117 46.16 -25.19 -30.25
N THR A 118 46.51 -25.38 -28.96
CA THR A 118 46.93 -26.70 -28.46
C THR A 118 45.74 -27.54 -27.97
N ALA A 119 45.88 -28.87 -28.01
CA ALA A 119 44.88 -29.79 -27.48
C ALA A 119 44.54 -29.53 -26.00
N GLU A 120 45.54 -29.14 -25.20
CA GLU A 120 45.39 -28.82 -23.78
C GLU A 120 44.54 -27.56 -23.56
N GLN A 121 44.73 -26.52 -24.38
CA GLN A 121 43.93 -25.29 -24.34
C GLN A 121 42.46 -25.55 -24.71
N LEU A 122 42.24 -26.40 -25.72
CA LEU A 122 40.89 -26.80 -26.13
C LEU A 122 40.19 -27.59 -25.03
N LYS A 123 40.87 -28.57 -24.43
CA LYS A 123 40.34 -29.38 -23.31
C LYS A 123 39.97 -28.50 -22.12
N LYS A 124 40.85 -27.59 -21.70
CA LYS A 124 40.59 -26.64 -20.60
C LYS A 124 39.35 -25.77 -20.85
N THR A 125 39.13 -25.35 -22.09
CA THR A 125 37.96 -24.52 -22.44
C THR A 125 36.66 -25.34 -22.46
N GLN A 126 36.73 -26.60 -22.87
CA GLN A 126 35.60 -27.55 -22.79
C GLN A 126 35.22 -27.88 -21.34
N GLU A 127 36.19 -28.06 -20.44
CA GLU A 127 35.92 -28.28 -19.01
C GLU A 127 35.20 -27.08 -18.37
N LYS A 128 35.58 -25.85 -18.75
CA LYS A 128 34.86 -24.64 -18.33
C LYS A 128 33.41 -24.61 -18.82
N LEU A 129 33.18 -25.03 -20.06
CA LEU A 129 31.83 -25.11 -20.63
C LEU A 129 30.98 -26.15 -19.88
N ALA A 130 31.50 -27.35 -19.64
CA ALA A 130 30.80 -28.39 -18.89
C ALA A 130 30.42 -27.93 -17.47
N LYS A 131 31.29 -27.16 -16.80
CA LYS A 131 30.97 -26.54 -15.52
C LYS A 131 29.84 -25.52 -15.64
N ALA A 132 29.86 -24.67 -16.67
CA ALA A 132 28.82 -23.68 -16.89
C ALA A 132 27.45 -24.30 -17.21
N GLU A 133 27.41 -25.40 -17.97
CA GLU A 133 26.19 -26.18 -18.23
C GLU A 133 25.58 -26.74 -16.94
N LYS A 134 26.43 -27.27 -16.04
CA LYS A 134 26.00 -27.72 -14.70
C LYS A 134 25.48 -26.55 -13.85
N ASP A 135 26.12 -25.38 -13.93
CA ASP A 135 25.67 -24.18 -13.23
C ASP A 135 24.32 -23.66 -13.75
N VAL A 136 24.07 -23.73 -15.06
CA VAL A 136 22.76 -23.41 -15.67
C VAL A 136 21.68 -24.35 -15.14
N TYR A 137 21.94 -25.66 -15.10
CA TYR A 137 21.01 -26.64 -14.54
C TYR A 137 20.68 -26.33 -13.07
N ARG A 138 21.71 -26.12 -12.24
CA ARG A 138 21.57 -25.84 -10.81
C ARG A 138 20.77 -24.57 -10.54
N THR A 139 21.11 -23.48 -11.23
CA THR A 139 20.45 -22.17 -11.04
C THR A 139 19.02 -22.18 -11.56
N ARG A 140 18.74 -22.93 -12.64
CA ARG A 140 17.37 -23.16 -13.14
C ARG A 140 16.52 -23.88 -12.11
N ASP A 141 17.03 -24.95 -11.51
CA ASP A 141 16.27 -25.73 -10.52
C ASP A 141 16.02 -24.89 -9.26
N ALA A 142 17.00 -24.11 -8.80
CA ALA A 142 16.82 -23.15 -7.71
C ALA A 142 15.74 -22.10 -8.03
N TYR A 143 15.72 -21.57 -9.26
CA TYR A 143 14.69 -20.63 -9.71
C TYR A 143 13.29 -21.28 -9.76
N LYS A 144 13.18 -22.51 -10.27
CA LYS A 144 11.91 -23.26 -10.28
C LYS A 144 11.40 -23.53 -8.86
N MET A 145 12.28 -23.91 -7.94
CA MET A 145 11.89 -24.09 -6.53
C MET A 145 11.41 -22.78 -5.91
N ALA A 146 12.09 -21.66 -6.17
CA ALA A 146 11.65 -20.35 -5.66
C ALA A 146 10.28 -19.94 -6.23
N LEU A 147 9.99 -20.25 -7.49
CA LEU A 147 8.67 -20.01 -8.09
C LEU A 147 7.58 -20.88 -7.45
N ALA A 148 7.85 -22.16 -7.22
CA ALA A 148 6.91 -23.05 -6.55
C ALA A 148 6.60 -22.58 -5.13
N ASP A 149 7.64 -22.23 -4.36
CA ASP A 149 7.53 -21.65 -3.01
C ASP A 149 6.67 -20.37 -2.99
N LEU A 150 6.81 -19.51 -4.00
CA LEU A 150 6.01 -18.28 -4.11
C LEU A 150 4.54 -18.60 -4.41
N ASN A 151 4.30 -19.55 -5.33
CA ASN A 151 2.96 -19.94 -5.73
C ASN A 151 2.16 -20.57 -4.57
N THR A 152 2.80 -21.41 -3.76
CA THR A 152 2.17 -22.02 -2.58
C THR A 152 1.71 -21.01 -1.53
N GLU A 153 2.31 -19.82 -1.51
CA GLU A 153 2.02 -18.77 -0.52
C GLU A 153 1.11 -17.68 -1.06
N SER A 154 0.76 -17.75 -2.35
CA SER A 154 -0.07 -16.74 -3.01
C SER A 154 -1.50 -16.71 -2.44
N SER A 155 -2.09 -17.87 -2.13
CA SER A 155 -3.43 -17.95 -1.54
C SER A 155 -3.46 -17.34 -0.13
N ARG A 156 -2.49 -17.72 0.71
CA ARG A 156 -2.35 -17.17 2.06
C ARG A 156 -2.11 -15.66 2.05
N TYR A 157 -1.26 -15.16 1.15
CA TYR A 157 -1.03 -13.72 1.01
C TYR A 157 -2.32 -12.97 0.70
N VAL A 158 -3.10 -13.44 -0.28
CA VAL A 158 -4.38 -12.81 -0.65
C VAL A 158 -5.36 -12.85 0.52
N GLU A 159 -5.44 -13.97 1.24
CA GLU A 159 -6.30 -14.11 2.41
C GLU A 159 -5.93 -13.12 3.51
N GLU A 160 -4.65 -13.06 3.91
CA GLU A 160 -4.19 -12.17 4.97
C GLU A 160 -4.33 -10.69 4.58
N MET A 161 -4.02 -10.32 3.33
CA MET A 161 -4.25 -8.95 2.85
C MET A 161 -5.73 -8.57 2.84
N THR A 162 -6.62 -9.52 2.49
CA THR A 162 -8.06 -9.28 2.51
C THR A 162 -8.56 -9.03 3.93
N LYS A 163 -8.10 -9.82 4.91
CA LYS A 163 -8.44 -9.66 6.34
C LYS A 163 -8.06 -8.29 6.90
N VAL A 164 -6.93 -7.73 6.47
CA VAL A 164 -6.50 -6.39 6.93
C VAL A 164 -7.33 -5.27 6.26
N SER A 165 -7.88 -5.52 5.07
CA SER A 165 -8.68 -4.55 4.32
C SER A 165 -10.19 -4.57 4.59
N SER A 166 -10.68 -5.63 5.24
CA SER A 166 -12.09 -5.85 5.58
C SER A 166 -12.44 -5.33 6.97
#